data_AF-A0A0W8DKS5-F1
#
_entry.id   AF-A0A0W8DKS5-F1
#
_cell.length_a   1.000
_cell.length_b   1.000
_cell.length_c   1.000
_cell.angle_alpha   90.00
_cell.angle_beta   90.00
_cell.angle_gamma   90.00
#
_symmetry.space_group_name_H-M   'P 1'
#
loop_
_entity.id
_entity.type
_entity.pdbx_description
1 polymer ?
#
loop_
_entity_poly.entity_id
_entity_poly.type
_entity_poly.pdbx_seq_one_letter_code
_entity_poly.pdbx_strand_id
1 'polypeptide(L)'
;MEVALKRVAEVVRRTRGCVVSSAVEARSIPGMGVGIVAREQIPKDTLVFQAGQDVWYPFSAEYALETAQQKAPGFLNQLNQLMASSKSLREGSSFVPSALVLGVHMLANFPHAEDPDALLMAMASVDKPPLDELYVNALPRYVDLPLYWDDKQFKELQGCEETRRAMQHGARFYSQVYQHLFGNNNEFINPEAFFWAISILMSRATSGQNQPFALIPFFDWFNHADNGYA
;
A
#
# COMPACT_ATOMS: atom_id res chain seq x y z
N MET A 1 10.42 -15.68 -0.78
CA MET A 1 9.55 -14.91 0.14
C MET A 1 10.05 -14.80 1.59
N GLU A 2 10.11 -15.86 2.42
CA GLU A 2 10.40 -15.71 3.87
C GLU A 2 11.73 -15.00 4.21
N VAL A 3 12.77 -15.24 3.41
CA VAL A 3 14.08 -14.58 3.57
C VAL A 3 13.95 -13.06 3.39
N ALA A 4 13.15 -12.62 2.41
CA ALA A 4 12.90 -11.20 2.17
C ALA A 4 12.12 -10.54 3.30
N LEU A 5 11.11 -11.23 3.83
CA LEU A 5 10.32 -10.73 4.97
C LEU A 5 11.20 -10.52 6.20
N LYS A 6 12.09 -11.47 6.49
CA LYS A 6 13.11 -11.34 7.54
C LYS A 6 14.04 -10.16 7.26
N ARG A 7 14.44 -9.96 6.00
CA ARG A 7 15.36 -8.88 5.63
C ARG A 7 14.73 -7.50 5.79
N VAL A 8 13.48 -7.32 5.38
CA VAL A 8 12.73 -6.08 5.65
C VAL A 8 12.66 -5.83 7.15
N ALA A 9 12.30 -6.83 7.96
CA ALA A 9 12.23 -6.70 9.41
C ALA A 9 13.58 -6.31 10.04
N GLU A 10 14.69 -6.88 9.54
CA GLU A 10 16.05 -6.52 9.98
C GLU A 10 16.45 -5.10 9.61
N VAL A 11 16.14 -4.67 8.37
CA VAL A 11 16.43 -3.30 7.93
C VAL A 11 15.63 -2.31 8.77
N VAL A 12 14.31 -2.54 8.92
CA VAL A 12 13.44 -1.71 9.77
C VAL A 12 13.97 -1.66 11.20
N ARG A 13 14.37 -2.80 11.79
CA ARG A 13 14.94 -2.84 13.15
C ARG A 13 16.21 -1.98 13.30
N ARG A 14 17.04 -1.89 12.25
CA ARG A 14 18.29 -1.13 12.25
C ARG A 14 18.09 0.35 11.95
N THR A 15 16.93 0.73 11.43
CA THR A 15 16.62 2.13 11.15
C THR A 15 16.36 2.90 12.45
N ARG A 16 16.83 4.16 12.48
CA ARG A 16 16.72 5.02 13.67
C ARG A 16 15.27 5.17 14.11
N GLY A 17 15.05 5.11 15.42
CA GLY A 17 13.73 5.30 16.02
C GLY A 17 12.76 4.13 15.84
N CYS A 18 13.24 3.01 15.30
CA CYS A 18 12.42 1.83 15.06
C CYS A 18 12.65 0.76 16.13
N VAL A 19 11.60 -0.02 16.39
CA VAL A 19 11.63 -1.22 17.22
C VAL A 19 10.94 -2.33 16.45
N VAL A 20 11.59 -3.48 16.35
CA VAL A 20 10.97 -4.74 15.89
C VAL A 20 11.38 -5.80 16.89
N SER A 21 10.46 -6.22 17.76
CA SER A 21 10.75 -7.21 18.79
C SER A 21 11.26 -8.53 18.19
N SER A 22 12.20 -9.20 18.86
CA SER A 22 12.65 -10.56 18.50
C SER A 22 11.61 -11.63 18.83
N ALA A 23 10.60 -11.28 19.63
CA ALA A 23 9.49 -12.14 19.99
C ALA A 23 8.47 -12.30 18.87
N VAL A 24 8.57 -11.53 17.79
CA VAL A 24 7.69 -11.62 16.62
C VAL A 24 8.49 -11.89 15.35
N GLU A 25 7.86 -12.52 14.37
CA GLU A 25 8.40 -12.63 13.02
C GLU A 25 7.31 -12.62 11.96
N ALA A 26 7.67 -12.16 10.76
CA ALA A 26 6.81 -12.22 9.60
C ALA A 26 6.88 -13.61 8.96
N ARG A 27 5.73 -14.18 8.61
CA ARG A 27 5.61 -15.48 7.93
C ARG A 27 4.54 -15.43 6.84
N SER A 28 4.67 -16.33 5.87
CA SER A 28 3.56 -16.62 4.96
C SER A 28 2.59 -17.58 5.64
N ILE A 29 1.34 -17.17 5.78
CA ILE A 29 0.26 -17.91 6.43
C ILE A 29 -0.73 -18.36 5.34
N PRO A 30 -0.98 -19.68 5.19
CA PRO A 30 -1.94 -20.20 4.23
C PRO A 30 -3.32 -19.53 4.36
N GLY A 31 -3.85 -19.01 3.25
CA GLY A 31 -5.16 -18.35 3.21
C GLY A 31 -5.21 -16.91 3.74
N MET A 32 -4.15 -16.41 4.39
CA MET A 32 -4.08 -15.04 4.91
C MET A 32 -2.96 -14.19 4.27
N GLY A 33 -2.04 -14.82 3.52
CA GLY A 33 -0.89 -14.12 2.97
C GLY A 33 0.18 -13.89 4.04
N VAL A 34 0.86 -12.74 4.01
CA VAL A 34 1.89 -12.43 5.01
C VAL A 34 1.24 -12.02 6.34
N GLY A 35 1.73 -12.56 7.44
CA GLY A 35 1.29 -12.21 8.79
C GLY A 35 2.44 -12.13 9.79
N ILE A 36 2.29 -11.29 10.82
CA ILE A 36 3.17 -11.30 11.99
C ILE A 36 2.70 -12.33 13.00
N VAL A 37 3.59 -13.23 13.41
CA VAL A 37 3.34 -14.24 14.44
C VAL A 37 4.26 -14.09 15.64
N ALA A 38 3.78 -14.47 16.82
CA ALA A 38 4.60 -14.56 18.02
C ALA A 38 5.47 -15.83 17.98
N ARG A 39 6.76 -15.69 18.30
CA ARG A 39 7.72 -16.79 18.47
C ARG A 39 7.72 -17.35 19.89
N GLU A 40 7.26 -16.54 20.83
CA GLU A 40 7.19 -16.83 22.25
C GLU A 40 5.99 -16.08 22.88
N GLN A 41 5.69 -16.34 24.15
CA GLN A 41 4.63 -15.63 24.85
C GLN A 41 5.00 -14.15 25.02
N ILE A 42 4.13 -13.24 24.56
CA ILE A 42 4.32 -11.80 24.67
C ILE A 42 3.37 -11.27 25.77
N PRO A 43 3.88 -10.72 26.87
CA PRO A 43 3.04 -10.10 27.89
C PRO A 43 2.23 -8.93 27.32
N LYS A 44 1.04 -8.68 27.89
CA LYS A 44 0.23 -7.50 27.58
C LYS A 44 1.08 -6.23 27.77
N ASP A 45 0.81 -5.21 26.94
CA ASP A 45 1.46 -3.90 26.97
C ASP A 45 2.98 -3.92 26.66
N THR A 46 3.48 -5.02 26.10
CA THR A 46 4.85 -5.11 25.58
C THR A 46 4.94 -4.43 24.22
N LEU A 47 5.90 -3.51 24.06
CA LEU A 47 6.19 -2.89 22.76
C LEU A 47 6.74 -3.94 21.79
N VAL A 48 5.95 -4.30 20.77
CA VAL A 48 6.36 -5.24 19.72
C VAL A 48 6.90 -4.55 18.47
N PHE A 49 6.42 -3.34 18.20
CA PHE A 49 6.76 -2.59 17.00
C PHE A 49 6.67 -1.08 17.24
N GLN A 50 7.64 -0.34 16.70
CA GLN A 50 7.62 1.11 16.58
C GLN A 50 8.26 1.49 15.24
N ALA A 51 7.61 2.38 14.49
CA ALA A 51 8.15 2.93 13.24
C ALA A 51 8.69 4.35 13.46
N GLY A 52 9.99 4.53 13.25
CA GLY A 52 10.60 5.85 13.14
C GLY A 52 10.28 6.50 11.78
N GLN A 53 10.37 7.83 11.71
CA GLN A 53 10.04 8.60 10.50
C GLN A 53 10.82 8.14 9.27
N ASP A 54 12.10 7.81 9.44
CA ASP A 54 12.98 7.32 8.37
C ASP A 54 12.47 6.01 7.69
N VAL A 55 11.59 5.24 8.36
CA VAL A 55 11.01 4.01 7.79
C VAL A 55 9.73 4.28 7.01
N TRP A 56 8.83 5.13 7.51
CA TRP A 56 7.50 5.28 6.91
C TRP A 56 7.36 6.51 6.01
N TYR A 57 8.12 7.58 6.28
CA TYR A 57 7.94 8.87 5.59
C TYR A 57 8.17 8.78 4.08
N PRO A 58 9.18 8.04 3.57
CA PRO A 58 9.33 7.83 2.12
C PRO A 58 8.12 7.17 1.45
N PHE A 59 7.28 6.46 2.21
CA PHE A 59 6.06 5.80 1.72
C PHE A 59 4.79 6.52 2.19
N SER A 60 4.88 7.83 2.42
CA SER A 60 3.75 8.68 2.82
C SER A 60 3.26 9.56 1.68
N ALA A 61 1.97 9.93 1.71
CA ALA A 61 1.40 10.89 0.77
C ALA A 61 2.05 12.28 0.86
N GLU A 62 2.55 12.66 2.04
CA GLU A 62 3.25 13.93 2.25
C GLU A 62 4.58 13.96 1.47
N TYR A 63 5.43 12.95 1.67
CA TYR A 63 6.68 12.83 0.92
C TYR A 63 6.44 12.69 -0.59
N ALA A 64 5.42 11.94 -0.97
CA ALA A 64 5.01 11.77 -2.36
C ALA A 64 4.58 13.11 -2.99
N LEU A 65 3.85 13.96 -2.24
CA LEU A 65 3.44 15.29 -2.69
C LEU A 65 4.64 16.22 -2.85
N GLU A 66 5.54 16.28 -1.86
CA GLU A 66 6.76 17.09 -1.93
C GLU A 66 7.64 16.68 -3.13
N THR A 67 7.80 15.37 -3.33
CA THR A 67 8.54 14.83 -4.48
C THR A 67 7.88 15.21 -5.80
N ALA A 68 6.55 15.11 -5.90
CA ALA A 68 5.80 15.45 -7.10
C ALA A 68 5.85 16.96 -7.40
N GLN A 69 5.85 17.83 -6.39
CA GLN A 69 5.99 19.28 -6.58
C GLN A 69 7.32 19.63 -7.26
N GLN A 70 8.39 18.90 -6.92
CA GLN A 70 9.72 19.13 -7.47
C GLN A 70 9.91 18.46 -8.84
N LYS A 71 9.44 17.21 -9.00
CA LYS A 71 9.79 16.36 -10.14
C LYS A 71 8.67 16.18 -11.17
N ALA A 72 7.41 16.38 -10.78
CA ALA A 72 6.25 16.10 -11.62
C ALA A 72 5.11 17.14 -11.47
N PRO A 73 5.38 18.46 -11.60
CA PRO A 73 4.36 19.49 -11.43
C PRO A 73 3.19 19.36 -12.44
N GLY A 74 3.46 18.81 -13.63
CA GLY A 74 2.42 18.51 -14.63
C GLY A 74 1.39 17.49 -14.14
N PHE A 75 1.83 16.45 -13.40
CA PHE A 75 0.93 15.49 -12.78
C PHE A 75 0.05 16.16 -11.73
N LEU A 76 0.62 17.02 -10.88
CA LEU A 76 -0.16 17.75 -9.88
C LEU A 76 -1.18 18.69 -10.51
N ASN A 77 -0.87 19.31 -11.65
CA ASN A 77 -1.84 20.11 -12.40
C ASN A 77 -3.01 19.25 -12.90
N GLN A 78 -2.75 18.06 -13.44
CA GLN A 78 -3.81 17.13 -13.88
C GLN A 78 -4.66 16.65 -12.70
N LEU A 79 -4.04 16.34 -11.57
CA LEU A 79 -4.73 15.97 -10.35
C LEU A 79 -5.61 17.11 -9.83
N ASN A 80 -5.08 18.33 -9.79
CA ASN A 80 -5.85 19.51 -9.37
C ASN A 80 -7.05 19.77 -10.29
N GLN A 81 -6.89 19.59 -11.61
CA GLN A 81 -7.98 19.69 -12.58
C GLN A 81 -9.03 18.60 -12.36
N LEU A 82 -8.62 17.35 -12.11
CA LEU A 82 -9.51 16.25 -11.76
C LEU A 82 -10.32 16.59 -10.51
N MET A 83 -9.67 17.03 -9.44
CA MET A 83 -10.36 17.45 -8.23
C MET A 83 -11.35 18.59 -8.54
N ALA A 84 -10.91 19.63 -9.25
CA ALA A 84 -11.77 20.76 -9.62
C ALA A 84 -13.01 20.36 -10.44
N SER A 85 -12.91 19.31 -11.27
CA SER A 85 -13.99 18.83 -12.13
C SER A 85 -15.18 18.21 -11.38
N SER A 86 -14.98 17.75 -10.14
CA SER A 86 -16.04 17.08 -9.37
C SER A 86 -16.15 17.64 -7.96
N LYS A 87 -17.36 18.07 -7.59
CA LYS A 87 -17.67 18.50 -6.22
C LYS A 87 -17.54 17.33 -5.24
N SER A 88 -17.95 16.12 -5.61
CA SER A 88 -17.84 14.93 -4.75
C SER A 88 -16.39 14.49 -4.52
N LEU A 89 -15.47 14.79 -5.44
CA LEU A 89 -14.04 14.56 -5.21
C LEU A 89 -13.44 15.63 -4.31
N ARG A 90 -13.83 16.91 -4.48
CA ARG A 90 -13.35 18.01 -3.64
C ARG A 90 -13.84 17.95 -2.20
N GLU A 91 -15.11 17.63 -2.01
CA GLU A 91 -15.76 17.56 -0.69
C GLU A 91 -15.71 16.14 -0.10
N GLY A 92 -15.23 15.17 -0.89
CA GLY A 92 -14.95 13.82 -0.42
C GLY A 92 -13.75 13.77 0.53
N SER A 93 -13.48 12.59 1.08
CA SER A 93 -12.37 12.43 2.03
C SER A 93 -11.02 12.78 1.40
N SER A 94 -10.11 13.35 2.20
CA SER A 94 -8.71 13.61 1.84
C SER A 94 -7.94 12.35 1.41
N PHE A 95 -8.53 11.16 1.58
CA PHE A 95 -8.03 9.88 1.11
C PHE A 95 -7.74 9.88 -0.38
N VAL A 96 -8.70 10.27 -1.23
CA VAL A 96 -8.56 10.10 -2.69
C VAL A 96 -7.34 10.81 -3.26
N PRO A 97 -7.13 12.14 -3.04
CA PRO A 97 -5.93 12.80 -3.53
C PRO A 97 -4.64 12.22 -2.92
N SER A 98 -4.65 11.86 -1.63
CA SER A 98 -3.49 11.25 -0.97
C SER A 98 -3.12 9.89 -1.55
N ALA A 99 -4.13 9.05 -1.82
CA ALA A 99 -3.97 7.74 -2.43
C ALA A 99 -3.48 7.84 -3.88
N LEU A 100 -3.98 8.80 -4.66
CA LEU A 100 -3.51 9.02 -6.03
C LEU A 100 -2.06 9.49 -6.06
N VAL A 101 -1.69 10.46 -5.23
CA VAL A 101 -0.31 10.96 -5.16
C VAL A 101 0.65 9.87 -4.69
N LEU A 102 0.32 9.16 -3.61
CA LEU A 102 1.15 8.09 -3.08
C LEU A 102 1.23 6.90 -4.06
N GLY A 103 0.12 6.50 -4.68
CA GLY A 103 0.11 5.38 -5.63
C GLY A 103 0.98 5.65 -6.85
N VAL A 104 0.91 6.86 -7.40
CA VAL A 104 1.76 7.27 -8.53
C VAL A 104 3.22 7.40 -8.10
N HIS A 105 3.48 7.91 -6.89
CA HIS A 105 4.83 7.95 -6.34
C HIS A 105 5.44 6.55 -6.23
N MET A 106 4.67 5.57 -5.75
CA MET A 106 5.13 4.18 -5.68
C MET A 106 5.51 3.65 -7.06
N LEU A 107 4.68 3.85 -8.07
CA LEU A 107 4.94 3.35 -9.42
C LEU A 107 6.11 4.03 -10.11
N ALA A 108 6.27 5.34 -9.89
CA ALA A 108 7.32 6.11 -10.54
C ALA A 108 8.70 5.95 -9.89
N ASN A 109 8.76 5.64 -8.59
CA ASN A 109 10.02 5.59 -7.83
C ASN A 109 10.40 4.17 -7.41
N PHE A 110 9.46 3.24 -7.36
CA PHE A 110 9.67 1.86 -6.93
C PHE A 110 9.07 0.88 -7.96
N PRO A 111 9.67 0.78 -9.16
CA PRO A 111 9.15 -0.09 -10.20
C PRO A 111 9.17 -1.54 -9.72
N HIS A 112 8.09 -2.27 -10.02
CA HIS A 112 8.06 -3.70 -9.78
C HIS A 112 9.13 -4.40 -10.58
N ALA A 113 9.86 -5.29 -9.91
CA ALA A 113 10.63 -6.29 -10.64
C ALA A 113 9.68 -7.18 -11.45
N GLU A 114 10.10 -7.51 -12.68
CA GLU A 114 9.47 -8.55 -13.51
C GLU A 114 9.47 -9.90 -12.76
N ASP A 115 10.57 -10.21 -12.09
CA ASP A 115 10.71 -11.36 -11.19
C ASP A 115 11.08 -10.89 -9.77
N PRO A 116 10.08 -10.60 -8.90
CA PRO A 116 10.33 -10.28 -7.50
C PRO A 116 11.05 -11.37 -6.74
N ASP A 117 10.78 -12.65 -7.00
CA ASP A 117 11.37 -13.71 -6.21
C ASP A 117 12.87 -13.80 -6.48
N ALA A 118 13.29 -13.68 -7.73
CA ALA A 118 14.70 -13.57 -8.09
C ALA A 118 15.35 -12.32 -7.50
N LEU A 119 14.71 -11.14 -7.60
CA LEU A 119 15.23 -9.90 -7.02
C LEU A 119 15.39 -10.03 -5.50
N LEU A 120 14.37 -10.49 -4.81
CA LEU A 120 14.36 -10.65 -3.36
C LEU A 120 15.42 -11.65 -2.90
N MET A 121 15.65 -12.72 -3.66
CA MET A 121 16.74 -13.68 -3.40
C MET A 121 18.11 -13.04 -3.61
N ALA A 122 18.29 -12.22 -4.64
CA ALA A 122 19.53 -11.47 -4.84
C ALA A 122 19.77 -10.47 -3.70
N MET A 123 18.75 -9.70 -3.32
CA MET A 123 18.84 -8.69 -2.25
C MET A 123 19.07 -9.31 -0.86
N ALA A 124 18.66 -10.56 -0.65
CA ALA A 124 18.97 -11.28 0.59
C ALA A 124 20.47 -11.45 0.82
N SER A 125 21.29 -11.43 -0.23
CA SER A 125 22.76 -11.54 -0.13
C SER A 125 23.47 -10.19 0.05
N VAL A 126 22.76 -9.07 -0.11
CA VAL A 126 23.31 -7.72 0.01
C VAL A 126 23.43 -7.35 1.50
N ASP A 127 24.58 -6.80 1.92
CA ASP A 127 24.84 -6.45 3.34
C ASP A 127 23.93 -5.31 3.86
N LYS A 128 23.61 -4.34 2.99
CA LYS A 128 22.73 -3.20 3.29
C LYS A 128 21.78 -2.94 2.11
N PRO A 129 20.76 -3.79 1.94
CA PRO A 129 19.81 -3.62 0.85
C PRO A 129 18.95 -2.37 1.10
N PRO A 130 18.62 -1.62 0.05
CA PRO A 130 17.76 -0.45 0.16
C PRO A 130 16.33 -0.88 0.57
N LEU A 131 15.76 -0.22 1.59
CA LEU A 131 14.51 -0.64 2.22
C LEU A 131 13.32 -0.53 1.27
N ASP A 132 13.30 0.52 0.45
CA ASP A 132 12.29 0.79 -0.57
C ASP A 132 12.17 -0.30 -1.61
N GLU A 133 13.27 -0.71 -2.23
CA GLU A 133 13.26 -1.81 -3.19
C GLU A 133 12.84 -3.13 -2.52
N LEU A 134 13.35 -3.41 -1.30
CA LEU A 134 13.00 -4.61 -0.57
C LEU A 134 11.51 -4.67 -0.21
N TYR A 135 11.01 -3.58 0.37
CA TYR A 135 9.66 -3.51 0.89
C TYR A 135 8.63 -3.54 -0.24
N VAL A 136 8.81 -2.73 -1.28
CA VAL A 136 7.84 -2.67 -2.38
C VAL A 136 7.79 -4.00 -3.14
N ASN A 137 8.92 -4.70 -3.29
CA ASN A 137 8.91 -6.04 -3.89
C ASN A 137 8.40 -7.14 -2.96
N ALA A 138 8.33 -6.91 -1.64
CA ALA A 138 7.70 -7.79 -0.67
C ALA A 138 6.18 -7.56 -0.52
N LEU A 139 5.61 -6.50 -1.11
CA LEU A 139 4.17 -6.29 -1.15
C LEU A 139 3.46 -7.38 -1.97
N PRO A 140 2.20 -7.70 -1.66
CA PRO A 140 1.43 -8.67 -2.43
C PRO A 140 1.32 -8.26 -3.90
N ARG A 141 1.43 -9.24 -4.79
CA ARG A 141 1.22 -9.04 -6.23
C ARG A 141 -0.26 -8.86 -6.59
N TYR A 142 -1.14 -9.37 -5.73
CA TYR A 142 -2.59 -9.28 -5.87
C TYR A 142 -3.22 -9.06 -4.50
N VAL A 143 -4.36 -8.38 -4.47
CA VAL A 143 -5.21 -8.27 -3.29
C VAL A 143 -6.64 -8.61 -3.70
N ASP A 144 -7.38 -9.23 -2.78
CA ASP A 144 -8.78 -9.60 -3.01
C ASP A 144 -9.68 -8.43 -2.67
N LEU A 145 -9.77 -7.49 -3.62
CA LEU A 145 -10.70 -6.35 -3.54
C LEU A 145 -11.83 -6.52 -4.55
N PRO A 146 -13.04 -6.03 -4.23
CA PRO A 146 -14.15 -5.96 -5.18
C PRO A 146 -13.83 -5.22 -6.49
N LEU A 147 -12.72 -4.46 -6.51
CA LEU A 147 -12.18 -3.84 -7.70
C LEU A 147 -11.89 -4.84 -8.84
N TYR A 148 -11.53 -6.07 -8.48
CA TYR A 148 -11.15 -7.14 -9.40
C TYR A 148 -12.25 -8.18 -9.62
N TRP A 149 -13.42 -7.99 -9.01
CA TRP A 149 -14.48 -8.98 -9.05
C TRP A 149 -15.19 -9.03 -10.40
N ASP A 150 -15.56 -10.24 -10.80
CA ASP A 150 -16.41 -10.47 -11.97
C ASP A 150 -17.91 -10.36 -11.62
N ASP A 151 -18.75 -10.45 -12.65
CA ASP A 151 -20.21 -10.40 -12.49
C ASP A 151 -20.75 -11.56 -11.64
N LYS A 152 -20.07 -12.71 -11.59
CA LYS A 152 -20.50 -13.86 -10.79
C LYS A 152 -20.29 -13.58 -9.30
N GLN A 153 -19.13 -13.05 -8.92
CA GLN A 153 -18.85 -12.63 -7.56
C GLN A 153 -19.82 -11.53 -7.11
N PHE A 154 -20.15 -10.56 -7.96
CA PHE A 154 -21.15 -9.55 -7.64
C PHE A 154 -22.60 -10.09 -7.54
N LYS A 155 -22.94 -11.17 -8.23
CA LYS A 155 -24.25 -11.83 -8.08
C LYS A 155 -24.44 -12.44 -6.70
N GLU A 156 -23.37 -12.83 -6.02
CA GLU A 156 -23.44 -13.33 -4.65
C GLU A 156 -23.92 -12.25 -3.67
N LEU A 157 -23.74 -10.96 -4.01
CA LEU A 157 -24.23 -9.80 -3.25
C LEU A 157 -25.65 -9.34 -3.64
N GLN A 158 -26.45 -10.18 -4.30
CA GLN A 158 -27.81 -9.82 -4.75
C GLN A 158 -28.75 -9.34 -3.63
N GLY A 159 -28.51 -9.76 -2.37
CA GLY A 159 -29.26 -9.27 -1.19
C GLY A 159 -28.74 -7.96 -0.59
N CYS A 160 -27.66 -7.38 -1.13
CA CYS A 160 -26.98 -6.18 -0.63
C CYS A 160 -26.80 -5.17 -1.76
N GLU A 161 -27.89 -4.66 -2.31
CA GLU A 161 -27.87 -3.85 -3.54
C GLU A 161 -27.04 -2.58 -3.44
N GLU A 162 -27.11 -1.87 -2.31
CA GLU A 162 -26.36 -0.64 -2.05
C GLU A 162 -24.86 -0.92 -1.99
N THR A 163 -24.46 -1.96 -1.26
CA THR A 163 -23.06 -2.40 -1.15
C THR A 163 -22.52 -2.81 -2.52
N ARG A 164 -23.28 -3.64 -3.26
CA ARG A 164 -22.93 -4.06 -4.61
C ARG A 164 -22.75 -2.86 -5.56
N ARG A 165 -23.69 -1.90 -5.51
CA ARG A 165 -23.64 -0.68 -6.34
C ARG A 165 -22.43 0.19 -5.98
N ALA A 166 -22.14 0.37 -4.70
CA ALA A 166 -20.99 1.14 -4.23
C ALA A 166 -19.66 0.51 -4.69
N MET A 167 -19.52 -0.81 -4.56
CA MET A 167 -18.33 -1.54 -5.01
C MET A 167 -18.12 -1.45 -6.53
N GLN A 168 -19.18 -1.65 -7.32
CA GLN A 168 -19.13 -1.51 -8.78
C GLN A 168 -18.82 -0.08 -9.23
N HIS A 169 -19.20 0.93 -8.43
CA HIS A 169 -18.86 2.33 -8.71
C HIS A 169 -17.36 2.60 -8.56
N GLY A 170 -16.70 1.97 -7.57
CA GLY A 170 -15.26 2.12 -7.32
C GLY A 170 -14.39 1.76 -8.52
N ALA A 171 -14.69 0.64 -9.20
CA ALA A 171 -13.93 0.21 -10.37
C ALA A 171 -14.01 1.20 -11.54
N ARG A 172 -15.22 1.63 -11.88
CA ARG A 172 -15.42 2.62 -12.94
C ARG A 172 -14.78 3.95 -12.60
N PHE A 173 -14.86 4.34 -11.32
CA PHE A 173 -14.23 5.56 -10.83
C PHE A 173 -12.72 5.56 -11.08
N TYR A 174 -11.99 4.52 -10.63
CA TYR A 174 -10.55 4.48 -10.83
C TYR A 174 -10.13 4.33 -12.31
N SER A 175 -10.95 3.70 -13.16
CA SER A 175 -10.73 3.70 -14.61
C SER A 175 -10.82 5.12 -15.19
N GLN A 176 -11.83 5.90 -14.78
CA GLN A 176 -11.99 7.29 -15.22
C GLN A 176 -10.85 8.19 -14.72
N VAL A 177 -10.42 7.99 -13.47
CA VAL A 177 -9.28 8.70 -12.90
C VAL A 177 -8.01 8.39 -13.69
N TYR A 178 -7.73 7.12 -13.99
CA TYR A 178 -6.58 6.74 -14.81
C TYR A 178 -6.62 7.43 -16.18
N GLN A 179 -7.77 7.38 -16.85
CA GLN A 179 -7.97 8.02 -18.16
C GLN A 179 -7.76 9.52 -18.12
N HIS A 180 -8.20 10.20 -17.06
CA HIS A 180 -7.96 11.63 -16.88
C HIS A 180 -6.48 11.94 -16.64
N LEU A 181 -5.82 11.19 -15.76
CA LEU A 181 -4.43 11.47 -15.36
C LEU A 181 -3.41 11.10 -16.43
N PHE A 182 -3.64 10.02 -17.16
CA PHE A 182 -2.64 9.39 -18.03
C PHE A 182 -3.10 9.25 -19.49
N GLY A 183 -4.40 9.24 -19.75
CA GLY A 183 -4.95 8.99 -21.09
C GLY A 183 -4.69 7.57 -21.61
N ASN A 184 -4.91 7.37 -22.92
CA ASN A 184 -4.82 6.06 -23.56
C ASN A 184 -3.41 5.64 -24.00
N ASN A 185 -2.46 6.57 -24.07
CA ASN A 185 -1.13 6.35 -24.66
C ASN A 185 0.01 6.58 -23.64
N ASN A 186 -0.23 6.33 -22.35
CA ASN A 186 0.82 6.46 -21.36
C ASN A 186 1.71 5.21 -21.36
N GLU A 187 2.97 5.37 -21.75
CA GLU A 187 3.97 4.29 -21.76
C GLU A 187 4.68 4.12 -20.40
N PHE A 188 4.50 5.06 -19.47
CA PHE A 188 5.23 5.10 -18.20
C PHE A 188 4.51 4.40 -17.05
N ILE A 189 3.18 4.57 -16.96
CA ILE A 189 2.35 3.91 -15.95
C ILE A 189 1.21 3.23 -16.69
N ASN A 190 1.22 1.89 -16.73
CA ASN A 190 0.15 1.13 -17.35
C ASN A 190 -1.07 1.01 -16.39
N PRO A 191 -2.27 0.70 -16.91
CA PRO A 191 -3.48 0.63 -16.09
C PRO A 191 -3.42 -0.44 -15.00
N GLU A 192 -2.82 -1.60 -15.28
CA GLU A 192 -2.73 -2.70 -14.32
C GLU A 192 -1.90 -2.31 -13.09
N ALA A 193 -0.74 -1.69 -13.32
CA ALA A 193 0.13 -1.17 -12.27
C ALA A 193 -0.56 -0.07 -11.44
N PHE A 194 -1.28 0.84 -12.10
CA PHE A 194 -2.09 1.84 -11.40
C PHE A 194 -3.15 1.22 -10.50
N PHE A 195 -3.93 0.28 -11.03
CA PHE A 195 -4.96 -0.42 -10.25
C PHE A 195 -4.35 -1.21 -9.09
N TRP A 196 -3.22 -1.87 -9.30
CA TRP A 196 -2.47 -2.54 -8.24
C TRP A 196 -2.08 -1.57 -7.12
N ALA A 197 -1.49 -0.43 -7.45
CA ALA A 197 -1.00 0.52 -6.44
C ALA A 197 -2.15 1.06 -5.58
N ILE A 198 -3.27 1.44 -6.20
CA ILE A 198 -4.47 1.87 -5.47
C ILE A 198 -5.01 0.75 -4.59
N SER A 199 -5.00 -0.48 -5.09
CA SER A 199 -5.50 -1.64 -4.35
C SER A 199 -4.64 -1.96 -3.12
N ILE A 200 -3.31 -1.85 -3.25
CA ILE A 200 -2.40 -1.93 -2.11
C ILE A 200 -2.72 -0.86 -1.08
N LEU A 201 -2.88 0.40 -1.50
CA LEU A 201 -3.16 1.49 -0.57
C LEU A 201 -4.51 1.32 0.13
N MET A 202 -5.54 0.85 -0.57
CA MET A 202 -6.84 0.53 0.04
C MET A 202 -6.75 -0.61 1.05
N SER A 203 -5.84 -1.57 0.85
CA SER A 203 -5.69 -2.74 1.71
C SER A 203 -4.71 -2.55 2.86
N ARG A 204 -3.72 -1.67 2.73
CA ARG A 204 -2.52 -1.65 3.59
C ARG A 204 -2.12 -0.29 4.12
N ALA A 205 -2.58 0.80 3.50
CA ALA A 205 -2.20 2.13 3.96
C ALA A 205 -2.85 2.41 5.32
N THR A 206 -2.03 2.92 6.24
CA THR A 206 -2.52 3.51 7.48
C THR A 206 -3.17 4.85 7.19
N SER A 207 -4.26 5.14 7.88
CA SER A 207 -4.97 6.41 7.79
C SER A 207 -5.78 6.63 9.07
N GLY A 208 -5.95 7.87 9.48
CA GLY A 208 -6.70 8.18 10.70
C GLY A 208 -6.48 9.61 11.17
N GLN A 209 -7.23 10.00 12.20
CA GLN A 209 -7.05 11.31 12.82
C GLN A 209 -5.65 11.39 13.44
N ASN A 210 -4.85 12.36 12.98
CA ASN A 210 -3.44 12.54 13.35
C ASN A 210 -2.49 11.38 12.96
N GLN A 211 -2.87 10.54 11.99
CA GLN A 211 -1.98 9.54 11.41
C GLN A 211 -1.64 9.90 9.97
N PRO A 212 -0.39 9.68 9.52
CA PRO A 212 -0.03 9.91 8.13
C PRO A 212 -0.80 8.95 7.22
N PHE A 213 -1.16 9.40 6.02
CA PHE A 213 -1.57 8.48 4.97
C PHE A 213 -0.31 7.81 4.39
N ALA A 214 0.03 6.63 4.89
CA ALA A 214 1.31 6.00 4.59
C ALA A 214 1.25 4.47 4.61
N LEU A 215 2.10 3.86 3.81
CA LEU A 215 2.50 2.47 4.00
C LEU A 215 3.63 2.43 5.04
N ILE A 216 3.50 1.54 6.03
CA ILE A 216 4.50 1.41 7.09
C ILE A 216 5.12 0.02 6.96
N PRO A 217 6.36 -0.09 6.44
CA PRO A 217 7.04 -1.37 6.34
C PRO A 217 7.00 -2.16 7.64
N PHE A 218 6.74 -3.47 7.53
CA PHE A 218 6.54 -4.42 8.63
C PHE A 218 5.19 -4.28 9.38
N PHE A 219 4.67 -3.07 9.57
CA PHE A 219 3.39 -2.86 10.27
C PHE A 219 2.20 -3.35 9.46
N ASP A 220 2.22 -3.14 8.14
CA ASP A 220 1.14 -3.53 7.23
C ASP A 220 1.01 -5.07 7.06
N TRP A 221 1.85 -5.85 7.72
CA TRP A 221 1.76 -7.31 7.83
C TRP A 221 1.02 -7.79 9.08
N PHE A 222 0.64 -6.89 9.99
CA PHE A 222 -0.28 -7.25 11.06
C PHE A 222 -1.68 -7.43 10.47
N ASN A 223 -2.20 -8.67 10.52
CA ASN A 223 -3.55 -8.95 10.08
C ASN A 223 -4.56 -8.45 11.12
N HIS A 224 -5.75 -8.08 10.64
CA HIS A 224 -6.86 -7.70 11.50
C HIS A 224 -7.37 -8.92 12.28
N ALA A 225 -7.73 -8.70 13.54
CA ALA A 225 -8.42 -9.67 14.37
C ALA A 225 -9.57 -8.95 15.09
N ASP A 226 -10.79 -9.50 15.00
CA ASP A 226 -11.95 -9.03 15.75
C ASP A 226 -11.84 -9.49 17.21
N ASN A 227 -10.86 -8.95 17.92
CA ASN A 227 -10.80 -9.09 19.35
C ASN A 227 -11.61 -7.94 19.95
N GLY A 228 -12.92 -8.14 20.05
CA GLY A 228 -13.73 -7.36 21.00
C GLY A 228 -13.07 -7.41 22.38
N TYR A 229 -13.21 -6.32 23.15
CA TYR A 229 -12.58 -6.03 24.45
C TYR A 229 -11.27 -5.20 24.38
N ALA A 230 -11.45 -3.89 24.43
CA ALA A 230 -10.59 -2.98 25.20
C ALA A 230 -11.22 -2.76 26.58
#